data_AF-A0A831SJB2-F1
#
_entry.id   AF-A0A831SJB2-F1
#
_cell.length_a   1.000
_cell.length_b   1.000
_cell.length_c   1.000
_cell.angle_alpha   90.00
_cell.angle_beta   90.00
_cell.angle_gamma   90.00
#
_symmetry.space_group_name_H-M   'P 1'
#
loop_
_entity.id
_entity.type
_entity.pdbx_description
1 polymer ?
#
loop_
_entity_poly.entity_id
_entity_poly.type
_entity_poly.pdbx_seq_one_letter_code
_entity_poly.pdbx_strand_id
1 'polypeptide(L)'
;MGKKLMMIPGPTPVDQSILDALGKETVSHLDPQLVKTLQETLKDLKTIVMTEKGQPFTIPGTGTLAMETALVNSLKSGDRLLV
;
A
#
# COMPACT_ATOMS: atom_id res chain seq x y z
N MET A 1 24.77 -9.42 14.45
CA MET A 1 24.55 -10.22 13.23
C MET A 1 24.41 -9.24 12.06
N GLY A 2 25.14 -9.45 10.95
CA GLY A 2 25.00 -8.60 9.77
C GLY A 2 23.61 -8.70 9.13
N LYS A 3 23.19 -7.67 8.37
CA LYS A 3 21.93 -7.70 7.60
C LYS A 3 21.96 -8.92 6.67
N LYS A 4 20.90 -9.73 6.71
CA LYS A 4 20.72 -10.89 5.83
C LYS A 4 20.43 -10.36 4.41
N LEU A 5 21.32 -10.61 3.47
CA LEU A 5 21.12 -10.25 2.07
C LEU A 5 20.16 -11.27 1.44
N MET A 6 18.95 -10.83 1.06
CA MET A 6 18.02 -11.63 0.27
C MET A 6 18.12 -11.21 -1.20
N MET A 7 18.54 -12.14 -2.05
CA MET A 7 18.81 -11.92 -3.47
C MET A 7 17.78 -12.63 -4.36
N ILE A 8 16.52 -12.67 -3.91
CA ILE A 8 15.36 -13.15 -4.68
C ILE A 8 14.54 -11.93 -5.14
N PRO A 9 13.68 -12.05 -6.17
CA PRO A 9 12.85 -10.93 -6.65
C PRO A 9 11.89 -10.35 -5.60
N GLY A 10 11.57 -11.12 -4.56
CA GLY A 10 10.78 -10.67 -3.42
C GLY A 10 10.42 -11.83 -2.49
N PRO A 11 10.17 -11.56 -1.18
CA PRO A 11 10.35 -10.27 -0.51
C PRO A 11 11.84 -9.90 -0.36
N THR A 12 12.14 -8.60 -0.32
CA THR A 12 13.48 -8.06 -0.09
C THR A 12 13.62 -7.53 1.33
N PRO A 13 14.85 -7.33 1.86
CA PRO A 13 15.05 -6.74 3.17
C PRO A 13 14.45 -5.33 3.21
N VAL A 14 13.81 -4.99 4.32
CA VAL A 14 13.15 -3.70 4.53
C VAL A 14 14.13 -2.74 5.25
N ASP A 15 14.01 -1.44 4.98
CA ASP A 15 14.81 -0.44 5.68
C ASP A 15 14.50 -0.40 7.19
N GLN A 16 15.50 -0.05 8.01
CA GLN A 16 15.36 -0.04 9.47
C GLN A 16 14.28 0.96 9.92
N SER A 17 14.16 2.11 9.27
CA SER A 17 13.17 3.13 9.60
C SER A 17 11.71 2.63 9.51
N ILE A 18 11.44 1.69 8.59
CA ILE A 18 10.12 1.08 8.42
C ILE A 18 9.88 0.05 9.53
N LEU A 19 10.89 -0.75 9.89
CA LEU A 19 10.79 -1.70 11.01
C LEU A 19 10.53 -0.97 12.32
N ASP A 20 11.21 0.15 12.55
CA ASP A 20 11.01 0.99 13.73
C ASP A 20 9.60 1.60 13.74
N ALA A 21 9.07 1.98 12.58
CA ALA A 21 7.69 2.47 12.46
C ALA A 21 6.64 1.40 12.75
N LEU A 22 6.87 0.15 12.33
CA LEU A 22 5.99 -0.99 12.59
C LEU A 22 5.97 -1.41 14.07
N GLY A 23 7.03 -1.11 14.83
CA GLY A 23 7.15 -1.40 16.25
C GLY A 23 6.48 -0.38 17.19
N LYS A 24 5.86 0.68 16.66
CA LYS A 24 5.16 1.70 17.45
C LYS A 24 3.91 1.13 18.10
N GLU A 25 3.51 1.71 19.23
CA GLU A 25 2.26 1.34 19.90
C GLU A 25 1.05 1.55 18.98
N THR A 26 0.11 0.60 19.02
CA THR A 26 -1.12 0.68 18.25
C THR A 26 -2.02 1.78 18.78
N VAL A 27 -2.50 2.63 17.88
CA VAL A 27 -3.45 3.71 18.19
C VAL A 27 -4.85 3.39 17.67
N SER A 28 -5.85 4.13 18.15
CA SER A 28 -7.21 4.02 17.64
C SER A 28 -7.28 4.38 16.15
N HIS A 29 -8.18 3.73 15.40
CA HIS A 29 -8.42 4.07 13.99
C HIS A 29 -9.01 5.49 13.80
N LEU A 30 -9.52 6.09 14.88
CA LEU A 30 -10.03 7.46 14.92
C LEU A 30 -9.02 8.45 15.51
N ASP A 31 -7.83 8.00 15.88
CA ASP A 31 -6.81 8.87 16.47
C ASP A 31 -6.44 10.00 15.49
N PRO A 32 -6.48 11.29 15.91
CA PRO A 32 -6.15 12.41 15.04
C PRO A 32 -4.76 12.31 14.39
N GLN A 33 -3.79 11.71 15.08
CA GLN A 33 -2.45 11.49 14.57
C GLN A 33 -2.45 10.44 13.44
N LEU A 34 -3.22 9.37 13.59
CA LEU A 34 -3.37 8.37 12.53
C LEU A 34 -4.07 8.98 11.31
N VAL A 35 -5.16 9.73 11.52
CA VAL A 35 -5.88 10.42 10.43
C VAL A 35 -4.95 11.34 9.66
N LYS A 36 -4.15 12.14 10.36
CA LYS A 36 -3.15 13.02 9.73
C LYS A 36 -2.11 12.22 8.94
N THR A 37 -1.55 11.16 9.54
CA THR A 37 -0.56 10.31 8.89
C THR A 37 -1.12 9.65 7.62
N LEU A 38 -2.36 9.19 7.65
CA LEU A 38 -3.05 8.62 6.50
C LEU A 38 -3.24 9.67 5.39
N GLN A 39 -3.65 10.90 5.73
CA GLN A 39 -3.79 11.98 4.76
C GLN A 39 -2.47 12.33 4.06
N GLU A 40 -1.38 12.44 4.82
CA GLU A 40 -0.04 12.67 4.28
C GLU A 40 0.40 11.50 3.39
N THR A 41 0.19 10.26 3.84
CA THR A 41 0.50 9.03 3.07
C THR A 41 -0.25 9.01 1.73
N LEU A 42 -1.54 9.35 1.71
CA LEU A 42 -2.33 9.39 0.47
C LEU A 42 -1.88 10.51 -0.48
N LYS A 43 -1.39 11.63 0.05
CA LYS A 43 -0.81 12.72 -0.75
C LYS A 43 0.49 12.25 -1.42
N ASP A 44 1.38 11.63 -0.66
CA ASP A 44 2.67 11.15 -1.17
C ASP A 44 2.47 10.01 -2.17
N LEU A 45 1.46 9.16 -1.95
CA LEU A 45 1.13 8.06 -2.85
C LEU A 45 0.74 8.56 -4.26
N LYS A 46 0.14 9.76 -4.39
CA LYS A 46 -0.13 10.36 -5.72
C LYS A 46 1.13 10.56 -6.54
N THR A 47 2.22 10.97 -5.88
CA THR A 47 3.53 11.16 -6.50
C THR A 47 4.11 9.83 -6.95
N ILE A 48 4.01 8.79 -6.11
CA ILE A 48 4.53 7.44 -6.41
C ILE A 48 3.82 6.83 -7.62
N VAL A 49 2.49 6.94 -7.69
CA VAL A 49 1.67 6.37 -8.78
C VAL A 49 1.48 7.34 -9.95
N MET A 50 2.17 8.49 -9.93
CA MET A 50 2.18 9.49 -11.00
C MET A 50 0.78 9.95 -11.44
N THR A 51 -0.14 10.15 -10.49
CA THR A 51 -1.52 10.58 -10.78
C THR A 51 -1.77 12.03 -10.39
N GLU A 52 -2.28 12.83 -11.33
CA GLU A 52 -2.65 14.23 -11.08
C GLU A 52 -4.08 14.37 -10.53
N LYS A 53 -5.01 13.57 -11.09
CA LYS A 53 -6.46 13.67 -10.81
C LYS A 53 -7.00 12.49 -10.01
N GLY A 54 -6.28 11.37 -9.96
CA GLY A 54 -6.71 10.17 -9.25
C GLY A 54 -6.74 10.38 -7.74
N GLN A 55 -7.65 9.66 -7.08
CA GLN A 55 -7.67 9.54 -5.63
C GLN A 55 -7.08 8.18 -5.23
N PRO A 56 -5.86 8.14 -4.69
CA PRO A 56 -5.33 6.90 -4.15
C PRO A 56 -6.05 6.53 -2.86
N PHE A 57 -6.08 5.24 -2.56
CA PHE A 57 -6.56 4.67 -1.31
C PHE A 57 -5.74 3.42 -1.00
N THR A 58 -5.77 2.97 0.26
CA THR A 58 -5.02 1.80 0.73
C THR A 58 -5.97 0.68 1.12
N ILE A 59 -5.54 -0.56 0.95
CA ILE A 59 -6.26 -1.77 1.38
C ILE A 59 -5.26 -2.64 2.14
N PRO A 60 -5.61 -3.17 3.33
CA PRO A 60 -4.74 -4.08 4.07
C PRO A 60 -4.65 -5.43 3.34
N GLY A 61 -3.60 -5.64 2.56
CA GLY A 61 -3.34 -6.91 1.87
C GLY A 61 -2.14 -6.87 0.94
N THR A 62 -1.95 -7.96 0.19
CA THR A 62 -0.86 -8.10 -0.78
C THR A 62 -1.21 -7.43 -2.12
N GLY A 63 -0.23 -7.33 -3.03
CA GLY A 63 -0.47 -6.79 -4.37
C GLY A 63 -1.55 -7.53 -5.16
N THR A 64 -1.69 -8.84 -4.96
CA THR A 64 -2.73 -9.64 -5.62
C THR A 64 -4.14 -9.23 -5.19
N LEU A 65 -4.34 -8.88 -3.91
CA LEU A 65 -5.64 -8.38 -3.43
C LEU A 65 -5.98 -7.04 -4.11
N ALA A 66 -4.99 -6.17 -4.30
CA ALA A 66 -5.21 -4.91 -5.01
C ALA A 66 -5.60 -5.13 -6.48
N MET A 67 -4.94 -6.08 -7.16
CA MET A 67 -5.28 -6.47 -8.54
C MET A 67 -6.71 -7.01 -8.63
N GLU A 68 -7.08 -7.93 -7.74
CA GLU A 68 -8.43 -8.50 -7.70
C GLU A 68 -9.47 -7.42 -7.42
N THR A 69 -9.23 -6.56 -6.42
CA THR A 69 -10.13 -5.44 -6.09
C THR A 69 -10.37 -4.54 -7.30
N ALA A 70 -9.33 -4.23 -8.09
CA ALA A 70 -9.47 -3.41 -9.28
C ALA A 70 -10.37 -4.07 -10.33
N LEU A 71 -10.21 -5.38 -10.56
CA LEU A 71 -10.99 -6.12 -11.55
C LEU A 71 -12.46 -6.27 -11.13
N VAL A 72 -12.72 -6.75 -9.92
CA VAL A 72 -14.09 -7.06 -9.46
C VAL A 72 -14.96 -5.81 -9.28
N ASN A 73 -14.35 -4.63 -9.07
CA ASN A 73 -15.07 -3.36 -8.97
C ASN A 73 -15.20 -2.61 -10.29
N SER A 74 -14.45 -2.99 -11.33
CA SER A 74 -14.47 -2.30 -12.63
C SER A 74 -15.24 -3.05 -13.71
N LEU A 75 -15.46 -4.36 -13.54
CA LEU A 75 -16.07 -5.23 -14.54
C LEU A 75 -17.42 -5.79 -14.05
N LYS A 76 -18.29 -6.09 -15.02
CA LYS A 76 -19.55 -6.82 -14.82
C LYS A 76 -19.55 -8.12 -15.61
N SER A 77 -20.48 -9.00 -15.27
CA SER A 77 -20.70 -10.24 -16.01
C SER A 77 -20.99 -9.94 -17.49
N GLY A 78 -20.19 -10.53 -18.38
CA GLY A 78 -20.29 -10.34 -19.83
C GLY A 78 -19.36 -9.27 -20.42
N ASP A 79 -18.65 -8.50 -19.59
CA ASP A 79 -17.65 -7.57 -20.07
C ASP A 79 -16.47 -8.31 -20.70
N ARG A 80 -15.89 -7.74 -21.76
CA ARG A 80 -14.70 -8.26 -22.41
C ARG A 80 -13.47 -7.54 -21.86
N LEU A 81 -12.55 -8.31 -21.30
CA LEU A 81 -11.25 -7.83 -20.81
C LEU A 81 -10.15 -8.30 -21.77
N LEU A 82 -9.24 -7.39 -22.14
CA LEU A 82 -7.99 -7.72 -22.82
C LEU A 82 -6.88 -7.79 -21.77
N VAL A 83 -6.05 -8.82 -21.86
CA VAL A 83 -4.85 -9.03 -21.02
C VAL A 83 -3.62 -8.97 -21.89
#